data_AF-A0A9P0G7G7-F1
#
_entry.id   AF-A0A9P0G7G7-F1
#
_cell.length_a   1.000
_cell.length_b   1.000
_cell.length_c   1.000
_cell.angle_alpha   90.00
_cell.angle_beta   90.00
_cell.angle_gamma   90.00
#
_symmetry.space_group_name_H-M   'P 1'
#
loop_
_entity.id
_entity.type
_entity.pdbx_description
1 polymer ?
#
loop_
_entity_poly.entity_id
_entity_poly.type
_entity_poly.pdbx_seq_one_letter_code
_entity_poly.pdbx_strand_id
1 'polypeptide(L)'
;MSVLDEIRGLSDYSDPRNVQPTESLISKYNIPIDHFEFAYVEKCHDGRELEKILQILKSGEEGYYPELAQATEDRLRIVKPKSRYLRKSTAVLQKNDLQREDFDEISKDMRNFVANAGKRDKELEGRKSKKPYCEVEVRQCEKKEITDVEKKKNNEKRIASTDYKSWDKYDPDTEVLKMDIEEEREIKAALEEKEKKEKESKEKYKPKKSVTFNKFATEAEAIFNSEREREKGNEFFKAGDFQEALHCYTTSIQSKPTINNLNNRAVTCLKLKKYEEALKDCNKVLTIDKENLKANIRKAEALQKLERFEEALKSIELAIQKDPNNTTAQDLADSIRKKCFREVKNTRMKIVEIE
;
A
#
# COMPACT_ATOMS: atom_id res chain seq x y z
N MET A 1 -34.11 35.54 19.29
CA MET A 1 -33.14 35.18 20.35
C MET A 1 -31.78 35.01 19.70
N SER A 2 -30.75 35.46 20.42
CA SER A 2 -29.43 35.82 19.92
C SER A 2 -28.65 34.63 19.35
N VAL A 3 -27.80 34.91 18.35
CA VAL A 3 -26.76 34.04 17.77
C VAL A 3 -25.68 33.64 18.82
N LEU A 4 -25.91 33.97 20.10
CA LEU A 4 -25.09 33.61 21.25
C LEU A 4 -25.49 32.27 21.92
N ASP A 5 -26.61 31.65 21.52
CA ASP A 5 -27.02 30.35 22.07
C ASP A 5 -26.47 29.13 21.30
N GLU A 6 -25.90 29.31 20.10
CA GLU A 6 -25.31 28.24 19.28
C GLU A 6 -23.82 27.97 19.57
N ILE A 7 -23.17 28.78 20.40
CA ILE A 7 -21.74 28.63 20.76
C ILE A 7 -21.56 27.83 22.08
N ARG A 8 -22.66 27.47 22.77
CA ARG A 8 -22.61 26.65 24.01
C ARG A 8 -22.50 25.14 23.79
N GLY A 9 -22.31 24.68 22.56
CA GLY A 9 -22.21 23.25 22.21
C GLY A 9 -20.79 22.66 22.17
N LEU A 10 -19.73 23.43 22.47
CA LEU A 10 -18.34 22.99 22.45
C LEU A 10 -17.57 23.34 23.74
N SER A 11 -18.24 23.25 24.89
CA SER A 11 -17.53 23.01 26.13
C SER A 11 -17.43 21.50 26.30
N ASP A 12 -16.23 20.94 26.14
CA ASP A 12 -15.90 19.60 26.63
C ASP A 12 -16.22 19.55 28.13
N TYR A 13 -17.43 19.12 28.46
CA TYR A 13 -17.83 18.77 29.82
C TYR A 13 -17.18 17.43 30.13
N SER A 14 -15.90 17.46 30.48
CA SER A 14 -15.25 16.37 31.18
C SER A 14 -15.90 16.27 32.57
N ASP A 15 -16.69 15.21 32.76
CA ASP A 15 -17.32 14.87 34.03
C ASP A 15 -16.25 14.81 35.14
N PRO A 16 -16.29 15.69 36.16
CA PRO A 16 -15.26 15.77 37.20
C PRO A 16 -15.23 14.54 38.13
N ARG A 17 -16.13 13.56 37.93
CA ARG A 17 -16.23 12.34 38.73
C ARG A 17 -15.63 11.10 38.07
N ASN A 18 -15.04 11.24 36.88
CA ASN A 18 -14.33 10.14 36.21
C ASN A 18 -12.97 10.60 35.66
N VAL A 19 -12.17 11.22 36.53
CA VAL A 19 -10.72 11.35 36.29
C VAL A 19 -10.11 10.03 36.74
N GLN A 20 -9.93 9.10 35.80
CA GLN A 20 -9.01 7.99 36.01
C GLN A 20 -7.66 8.58 36.42
N PRO A 21 -6.97 8.06 37.46
CA PRO A 21 -5.65 8.55 37.81
C PRO A 21 -4.77 8.44 36.57
N THR A 22 -4.41 9.57 35.97
CA THR A 22 -3.45 9.56 34.87
C THR A 22 -2.13 9.11 35.47
N GLU A 23 -1.63 7.94 35.07
CA GLU A 23 -0.29 7.49 35.46
C GLU A 23 0.70 8.62 35.18
N SER A 24 1.55 8.94 36.17
CA SER A 24 2.56 9.99 36.02
C SER A 24 3.47 9.68 34.83
N LEU A 25 3.96 10.71 34.14
CA LEU A 25 4.84 10.47 33.00
C LEU A 25 6.13 9.72 33.38
N ILE A 26 6.69 9.89 34.60
CA ILE A 26 7.74 9.00 35.12
C ILE A 26 7.31 7.53 35.07
N SER A 27 6.12 7.20 35.59
CA SER A 27 5.64 5.81 35.67
C SER A 27 5.38 5.25 34.29
N LYS A 28 4.85 6.07 33.37
CA LYS A 28 4.55 5.69 32.00
C LYS A 28 5.82 5.38 31.19
N TYR A 29 6.89 6.15 31.41
CA TYR A 29 8.14 5.99 30.69
C TYR A 29 9.14 5.07 31.38
N ASN A 30 8.87 4.67 32.63
CA ASN A 30 9.69 3.83 33.48
C ASN A 30 11.14 4.33 33.57
N ILE A 31 11.31 5.62 33.85
CA ILE A 31 12.62 6.27 33.97
C ILE A 31 12.99 6.37 35.45
N PRO A 32 14.16 5.84 35.86
CA PRO A 32 14.66 6.01 37.23
C PRO A 32 14.79 7.49 37.61
N ILE A 33 14.45 7.82 38.86
CA ILE A 33 14.52 9.20 39.38
C ILE A 33 15.95 9.76 39.28
N ASP A 34 16.97 8.90 39.43
CA ASP A 34 18.39 9.25 39.31
C ASP A 34 18.78 9.80 37.92
N HIS A 35 17.95 9.57 36.89
CA HIS A 35 18.19 10.09 35.54
C HIS A 35 17.81 11.58 35.41
N PHE A 36 17.13 12.16 36.41
CA PHE A 36 16.77 13.58 36.48
C PHE A 36 17.84 14.42 37.20
N GLU A 37 19.11 14.07 36.99
CA GLU A 37 20.26 14.80 37.52
C GLU A 37 21.14 15.36 36.40
N PHE A 38 21.74 16.53 36.62
CA PHE A 38 22.65 17.15 35.66
C PHE A 38 23.81 16.23 35.25
N ALA A 39 24.39 15.52 36.23
CA ALA A 39 25.51 14.60 36.00
C ALA A 39 25.14 13.44 35.06
N TYR A 40 23.88 12.98 35.11
CA TYR A 40 23.38 11.95 34.22
C TYR A 40 23.14 12.50 32.81
N VAL A 41 22.44 13.64 32.70
CA VAL A 41 22.13 14.29 31.41
C VAL A 41 23.40 14.60 30.61
N GLU A 42 24.44 15.11 31.26
CA GLU A 42 25.73 15.40 30.59
C GLU A 42 26.40 14.15 30.01
N LYS A 43 26.27 13.01 30.70
CA LYS A 43 26.89 11.72 30.31
C LYS A 43 25.98 10.87 29.44
N CYS A 44 24.71 11.22 29.29
CA CYS A 44 23.75 10.45 28.51
C CYS A 44 24.06 10.53 27.01
N HIS A 45 24.01 9.40 26.32
CA HIS A 45 24.19 9.26 24.88
C HIS A 45 22.92 8.75 24.17
N ASP A 46 21.89 8.35 24.92
CA ASP A 46 20.63 7.89 24.35
C ASP A 46 19.69 9.08 24.09
N GLY A 47 19.53 9.41 22.80
CA GLY A 47 18.64 10.47 22.37
C GLY A 47 17.16 10.19 22.65
N ARG A 48 16.72 8.93 22.82
CA ARG A 48 15.31 8.61 23.14
C ARG A 48 15.01 8.84 24.62
N GLU A 49 15.96 8.53 25.50
CA GLU A 49 15.83 8.80 26.94
C GLU A 49 15.80 10.30 27.20
N LEU A 50 16.71 11.07 26.57
CA LEU A 50 16.71 12.53 26.65
C LEU A 50 15.40 13.17 26.15
N GLU A 51 14.77 12.62 25.10
CA GLU A 51 13.46 13.07 24.62
C GLU A 51 12.35 12.84 25.66
N LYS A 52 12.36 11.71 26.36
CA LYS A 52 11.37 11.41 27.40
C LYS A 52 11.60 12.28 28.64
N ILE A 53 12.84 12.43 29.09
CA ILE A 53 13.20 13.32 30.21
C ILE A 53 12.74 14.75 29.90
N LEU A 54 13.05 15.26 28.71
CA LEU A 54 12.63 16.60 28.29
C LEU A 54 11.09 16.75 28.23
N GLN A 55 10.37 15.72 27.80
CA GLN A 55 8.91 15.72 27.79
C GLN A 55 8.32 15.76 29.20
N ILE A 56 8.91 15.02 30.14
CA ILE A 56 8.52 15.02 31.56
C ILE A 56 8.79 16.39 32.17
N LEU A 57 10.00 16.94 31.98
CA LEU A 57 10.35 18.27 32.49
C LEU A 57 9.48 19.39 31.93
N LYS A 58 9.06 19.30 30.65
CA LYS A 58 8.13 20.26 30.03
C LYS A 58 6.68 20.10 30.47
N SER A 59 6.29 18.91 30.95
CA SER A 59 4.92 18.67 31.43
C SER A 59 4.62 19.40 32.74
N GLY A 60 5.65 19.62 33.57
CA GLY A 60 5.50 20.23 34.90
C GLY A 60 4.83 19.34 35.94
N GLU A 61 4.55 18.06 35.66
CA GLU A 61 3.87 17.14 36.57
C GLU A 61 4.66 16.87 37.86
N GLU A 62 5.99 16.91 37.80
CA GLU A 62 6.90 16.52 38.90
C GLU A 62 7.68 17.71 39.49
N GLY A 63 7.32 18.92 39.07
CA GLY A 63 7.97 20.16 39.47
C GLY A 63 8.53 20.95 38.29
N TYR A 64 8.89 22.21 38.55
CA TYR A 64 9.40 23.14 37.55
C TYR A 64 10.91 23.27 37.66
N TYR A 65 11.64 22.66 36.73
CA TYR A 65 13.11 22.65 36.70
C TYR A 65 13.63 23.20 35.36
N PRO A 66 13.65 24.54 35.17
CA PRO A 66 13.96 25.17 33.89
C PRO A 66 15.43 24.96 33.47
N GLU A 67 16.36 24.96 34.43
CA GLU A 67 17.79 24.78 34.18
C GLU A 67 18.12 23.37 33.69
N LEU A 68 17.50 22.35 34.32
CA LEU A 68 17.64 20.96 33.90
C LEU A 68 16.99 20.73 32.53
N ALA A 69 15.82 21.33 32.27
CA ALA A 69 15.18 21.28 30.97
C ALA A 69 16.10 21.88 29.88
N GLN A 70 16.72 23.02 30.13
CA GLN A 70 17.67 23.62 29.18
C GLN A 70 18.90 22.73 28.95
N ALA A 71 19.50 22.19 30.01
CA ALA A 71 20.64 21.28 29.90
C ALA A 71 20.30 20.02 29.07
N THR A 72 19.09 19.47 29.26
CA THR A 72 18.61 18.33 28.45
C THR A 72 18.37 18.71 26.98
N GLU A 73 17.84 19.91 26.70
CA GLU A 73 17.71 20.41 25.32
C GLU A 73 19.07 20.58 24.65
N ASP A 74 20.04 21.17 25.34
CA ASP A 74 21.39 21.41 24.81
C ASP A 74 22.12 20.09 24.54
N ARG A 75 22.01 19.12 25.46
CA ARG A 75 22.51 17.76 25.22
C ARG A 75 21.80 17.08 24.05
N LEU A 76 20.48 17.21 23.96
CA LEU A 76 19.68 16.62 22.89
C LEU A 76 20.03 17.22 21.52
N ARG A 77 20.43 18.50 21.43
CA ARG A 77 20.95 19.10 20.19
C ARG A 77 22.22 18.43 19.69
N ILE A 78 23.10 18.02 20.61
CA ILE A 78 24.36 17.32 20.29
C ILE A 78 24.07 15.89 19.84
N VAL A 79 23.24 15.16 20.58
CA VAL A 79 22.98 13.73 20.32
C VAL A 79 22.00 13.52 19.15
N LYS A 80 20.93 14.31 19.07
CA LYS A 80 19.84 14.14 18.09
C LYS A 80 19.27 15.50 17.63
N PRO A 81 19.98 16.22 16.74
CA PRO A 81 19.61 17.58 16.33
C PRO A 81 18.26 17.69 15.58
N LYS A 82 17.78 16.60 14.96
CA LYS A 82 16.51 16.56 14.22
C LYS A 82 15.30 16.14 15.07
N SER A 83 15.44 16.10 16.39
CA SER A 83 14.35 15.72 17.30
C SER A 83 13.13 16.64 17.14
N ARG A 84 11.93 16.06 17.29
CA ARG A 84 10.66 16.81 17.29
C ARG A 84 10.58 17.78 18.48
N TYR A 85 11.17 17.42 19.61
CA TYR A 85 11.07 18.21 20.86
C TYR A 85 11.94 19.48 20.87
N LEU A 86 12.85 19.60 19.90
CA LEU A 86 13.63 20.81 19.64
C LEU A 86 12.91 21.79 18.69
N ARG A 87 11.79 21.38 18.07
CA ARG A 87 11.02 22.27 17.18
C ARG A 87 10.25 23.28 18.02
N LYS A 88 10.45 24.57 17.72
CA LYS A 88 9.64 25.66 18.27
C LYS A 88 8.51 25.98 17.31
N SER A 89 7.29 26.14 17.80
CA SER A 89 6.17 26.61 17.00
C SER A 89 6.42 28.08 16.65
N THR A 90 6.85 28.34 15.42
CA THR A 90 6.92 29.69 14.87
C THR A 90 5.54 30.08 14.33
N ALA A 91 5.06 31.27 14.67
CA ALA A 91 3.84 31.80 14.07
C ALA A 91 4.02 31.95 12.56
N VAL A 92 2.94 31.75 11.80
CA VAL A 92 2.96 31.99 10.35
C VAL A 92 3.15 33.49 10.13
N LEU A 93 4.28 33.86 9.50
CA LEU A 93 4.60 35.24 9.16
C LEU A 93 3.52 35.81 8.24
N GLN A 94 2.98 36.98 8.59
CA GLN A 94 2.07 37.71 7.73
C GLN A 94 2.86 38.55 6.72
N LYS A 95 2.17 39.04 5.68
CA LYS A 95 2.78 39.86 4.62
C LYS A 95 3.55 41.08 5.16
N ASN A 96 3.13 41.63 6.31
CA ASN A 96 3.75 42.82 6.91
C ASN A 96 4.99 42.49 7.77
N ASP A 97 5.22 41.23 8.10
CA ASP A 97 6.34 40.78 8.94
C ASP A 97 7.58 40.41 8.11
N LEU A 98 7.44 40.40 6.78
CA LEU A 98 8.50 40.03 5.84
C LEU A 98 9.31 41.25 5.41
N GLN A 99 10.64 41.10 5.30
CA GLN A 99 11.48 42.16 4.75
C GLN A 99 11.12 42.41 3.28
N ARG A 100 11.26 43.66 2.81
CA ARG A 100 10.90 44.02 1.43
C ARG A 100 11.68 43.22 0.39
N GLU A 101 12.94 42.90 0.69
CA GLU A 101 13.83 42.11 -0.17
C GLU A 101 13.30 40.67 -0.35
N ASP A 102 12.94 40.01 0.76
CA ASP A 102 12.32 38.68 0.74
C ASP A 102 10.99 38.69 -0.03
N PHE A 103 10.21 39.75 0.17
CA PHE A 103 8.95 39.92 -0.55
C PHE A 103 9.16 40.07 -2.06
N ASP A 104 10.15 40.85 -2.48
CA ASP A 104 10.48 41.07 -3.87
C ASP A 104 11.00 39.79 -4.53
N GLU A 105 11.79 38.99 -3.82
CA GLU A 105 12.27 37.67 -4.26
C GLU A 105 11.10 36.71 -4.44
N ILE A 106 10.24 36.56 -3.42
CA ILE A 106 9.04 35.70 -3.50
C ILE A 106 8.12 36.16 -4.63
N SER A 107 7.93 37.47 -4.79
CA SER A 107 7.11 38.04 -5.85
C SER A 107 7.71 37.82 -7.24
N LYS A 108 9.04 37.84 -7.36
CA LYS A 108 9.75 37.53 -8.60
C LYS A 108 9.62 36.05 -8.94
N ASP A 109 9.78 35.16 -7.96
CA ASP A 109 9.64 33.72 -8.15
C ASP A 109 8.21 33.32 -8.50
N MET A 110 7.22 33.93 -7.85
CA MET A 110 5.81 33.71 -8.19
C MET A 110 5.51 34.17 -9.63
N ARG A 111 6.04 35.33 -10.04
CA ARG A 111 5.91 35.80 -11.43
C ARG A 111 6.61 34.87 -12.41
N ASN A 112 7.81 34.39 -12.10
CA ASN A 112 8.55 33.43 -12.91
C ASN A 112 7.79 32.11 -13.03
N PHE A 113 7.21 31.62 -11.94
CA PHE A 113 6.39 30.41 -11.93
C PHE A 113 5.16 30.56 -12.84
N VAL A 114 4.41 31.65 -12.69
CA VAL A 114 3.23 31.93 -13.53
C VAL A 114 3.62 32.05 -15.01
N ALA A 115 4.73 32.73 -15.31
CA ALA A 115 5.23 32.84 -16.68
C ALA A 115 5.64 31.47 -17.26
N ASN A 116 6.32 30.64 -16.47
CA ASN A 116 6.73 29.31 -16.88
C ASN A 116 5.54 28.35 -17.03
N ALA A 117 4.53 28.46 -16.17
CA ALA A 117 3.27 27.75 -16.30
C ALA A 117 2.55 28.16 -17.59
N GLY A 118 2.41 29.46 -17.85
CA GLY A 118 1.79 29.97 -19.08
C GLY A 118 2.54 29.58 -20.36
N LYS A 119 3.88 29.50 -20.32
CA LYS A 119 4.67 28.97 -21.45
C LYS A 119 4.37 27.48 -21.69
N ARG A 120 4.31 26.68 -20.62
CA ARG A 120 3.94 25.25 -20.70
C ARG A 120 2.52 25.08 -21.23
N ASP A 121 1.57 25.90 -20.80
CA ASP A 121 0.20 25.85 -21.28
C ASP A 121 0.11 26.21 -22.78
N LYS A 122 0.82 27.24 -23.23
CA LYS A 122 0.91 27.59 -24.66
C LYS A 122 1.57 26.49 -25.49
N GLU A 123 2.60 25.83 -24.97
CA GLU A 123 3.24 24.69 -25.62
C GLU A 123 2.27 23.50 -25.74
N LEU A 124 1.48 23.24 -24.70
CA LEU A 124 0.44 22.22 -24.70
C LEU A 124 -0.69 22.57 -25.68
N GLU A 125 -1.06 23.85 -25.79
CA GLU A 125 -2.06 24.32 -26.75
C GLU A 125 -1.60 24.21 -28.20
N GLY A 126 -0.34 24.51 -28.50
CA GLY A 126 0.24 24.31 -29.83
C GLY A 126 0.26 22.83 -30.27
N ARG A 127 0.18 21.90 -29.32
CA ARG A 127 0.11 20.44 -29.56
C ARG A 127 -1.33 19.90 -29.61
N LYS A 128 -2.37 20.73 -29.42
CA LYS A 128 -3.78 20.28 -29.49
C LYS A 128 -4.17 20.01 -30.94
N SER A 129 -4.24 18.72 -31.32
CA SER A 129 -4.94 18.28 -32.53
C SER A 129 -6.41 18.71 -32.47
N LYS A 130 -6.99 19.21 -33.57
CA LYS A 130 -8.42 19.54 -33.72
C LYS A 130 -9.32 18.29 -33.60
N LYS A 131 -9.45 17.73 -32.40
CA LYS A 131 -10.56 16.83 -32.05
C LYS A 131 -11.37 17.48 -30.93
N PRO A 132 -12.72 17.46 -31.01
CA PRO A 132 -13.54 18.05 -29.98
C PRO A 132 -13.25 17.32 -28.66
N TYR A 133 -12.90 18.09 -27.64
CA TYR A 133 -12.71 17.60 -26.29
C TYR A 133 -14.06 17.08 -25.79
N CYS A 134 -14.11 15.78 -25.45
CA CYS A 134 -15.27 15.20 -24.79
C CYS A 134 -15.35 15.77 -23.37
N GLU A 135 -16.46 16.42 -23.07
CA GLU A 135 -16.78 16.95 -21.74
C GLU A 135 -16.57 15.84 -20.71
N VAL A 136 -15.69 16.07 -19.74
CA VAL A 136 -15.48 15.10 -18.66
C VAL A 136 -16.69 15.23 -17.75
N GLU A 137 -17.54 14.20 -17.70
CA GLU A 137 -18.60 14.10 -16.70
C GLU A 137 -17.97 14.17 -15.30
N VAL A 138 -18.10 15.35 -14.67
CA VAL A 138 -17.83 15.54 -13.25
C VAL A 138 -18.72 14.55 -12.51
N ARG A 139 -18.15 13.68 -11.68
CA ARG A 139 -18.94 12.78 -10.83
C ARG A 139 -19.90 13.60 -9.99
N GLN A 140 -21.15 13.67 -10.40
CA GLN A 140 -22.22 14.02 -9.50
C GLN A 140 -22.43 12.80 -8.60
N CYS A 141 -22.12 12.97 -7.31
CA CYS A 141 -22.62 12.03 -6.31
C CYS A 141 -24.13 12.24 -6.24
N GLU A 142 -24.89 11.41 -6.94
CA GLU A 142 -26.26 11.16 -6.51
C GLU A 142 -26.18 10.62 -5.09
N LYS A 143 -26.63 11.43 -4.13
CA LYS A 143 -26.94 10.95 -2.80
C LYS A 143 -28.04 9.91 -3.01
N LYS A 144 -27.66 8.64 -3.08
CA LYS A 144 -28.61 7.56 -2.88
C LYS A 144 -29.10 7.73 -1.45
N GLU A 145 -30.27 8.34 -1.32
CA GLU A 145 -31.09 8.14 -0.14
C GLU A 145 -31.14 6.63 0.06
N ILE A 146 -30.69 6.22 1.25
CA ILE A 146 -30.83 4.85 1.71
C ILE A 146 -32.34 4.69 1.87
N THR A 147 -33.03 4.28 0.79
CA THR A 147 -34.38 3.77 0.94
C THR A 147 -34.25 2.48 1.71
N ASP A 148 -34.96 2.45 2.83
CA ASP A 148 -35.00 1.36 3.77
C ASP A 148 -35.07 0.03 3.02
N VAL A 149 -34.10 -0.84 3.30
CA VAL A 149 -34.22 -2.24 2.97
C VAL A 149 -35.40 -2.74 3.78
N GLU A 150 -36.59 -2.74 3.16
CA GLU A 150 -37.75 -3.46 3.63
C GLU A 150 -37.33 -4.91 3.79
N LYS A 151 -36.96 -5.29 5.01
CA LYS A 151 -36.95 -6.69 5.41
C LYS A 151 -38.38 -7.18 5.24
N LYS A 152 -38.69 -7.78 4.09
CA LYS A 152 -39.84 -8.67 3.94
C LYS A 152 -39.64 -9.80 4.94
N LYS A 153 -40.22 -9.64 6.13
CA LYS A 153 -40.52 -10.75 7.01
C LYS A 153 -41.54 -11.59 6.25
N ASN A 154 -41.09 -12.65 5.60
CA ASN A 154 -41.98 -13.74 5.24
C ASN A 154 -42.49 -14.34 6.56
N ASN A 155 -43.61 -13.81 7.04
CA ASN A 155 -44.40 -14.43 8.09
C ASN A 155 -45.12 -15.62 7.46
N GLU A 156 -44.38 -16.69 7.17
CA GLU A 156 -45.03 -17.98 6.97
C GLU A 156 -45.71 -18.33 8.29
N LYS A 157 -47.03 -18.55 8.20
CA LYS A 157 -47.91 -18.68 9.35
C LYS A 157 -47.50 -19.91 10.13
N ARG A 158 -46.71 -19.72 11.19
CA ARG A 158 -46.37 -20.74 12.17
C ARG A 158 -47.65 -21.45 12.61
N ILE A 159 -47.76 -22.74 12.31
CA ILE A 159 -48.90 -23.56 12.75
C ILE A 159 -48.88 -23.56 14.28
N ALA A 160 -49.99 -23.17 14.90
CA ALA A 160 -50.09 -23.12 16.36
C ALA A 160 -49.97 -24.53 16.96
N SER A 161 -49.31 -24.68 18.10
CA SER A 161 -49.08 -26.00 18.73
C SER A 161 -50.36 -26.72 19.15
N THR A 162 -51.47 -25.99 19.26
CA THR A 162 -52.78 -26.52 19.66
C THR A 162 -53.67 -26.92 18.49
N ASP A 163 -53.26 -26.68 17.24
CA ASP A 163 -54.09 -26.92 16.04
C ASP A 163 -53.75 -28.25 15.36
N TYR A 164 -54.16 -29.36 16.00
CA TYR A 164 -53.84 -30.72 15.56
C TYR A 164 -54.33 -31.05 14.14
N LYS A 165 -55.45 -30.46 13.68
CA LYS A 165 -55.96 -30.67 12.30
C LYS A 165 -55.04 -30.10 11.23
N SER A 166 -54.28 -29.06 11.57
CA SER A 166 -53.30 -28.45 10.67
C SER A 166 -51.97 -29.19 10.70
N TRP A 167 -51.61 -29.78 11.85
CA TRP A 167 -50.43 -30.66 11.97
C TRP A 167 -50.59 -31.98 11.20
N ASP A 168 -51.77 -32.59 11.17
CA ASP A 168 -52.02 -33.83 10.41
C ASP A 168 -51.87 -33.65 8.88
N LYS A 169 -51.96 -32.41 8.38
CA LYS A 169 -51.79 -32.08 6.96
C LYS A 169 -50.38 -31.63 6.60
N TYR A 170 -49.51 -31.47 7.59
CA TYR A 170 -48.15 -30.99 7.39
C TYR A 170 -47.24 -32.16 7.04
N ASP A 171 -46.68 -32.12 5.83
CA ASP A 171 -45.72 -33.11 5.35
C ASP A 171 -44.29 -32.56 5.48
N PRO A 172 -43.52 -33.00 6.50
CA PRO A 172 -42.19 -32.46 6.77
C PRO A 172 -41.20 -32.72 5.64
N ASP A 173 -41.33 -33.83 4.91
CA ASP A 173 -40.39 -34.18 3.84
C ASP A 173 -40.55 -33.21 2.66
N THR A 174 -41.78 -32.77 2.38
CA THR A 174 -42.03 -31.77 1.34
C THR A 174 -41.51 -30.38 1.69
N GLU A 175 -41.49 -30.03 2.98
CA GLU A 175 -40.99 -28.72 3.41
C GLU A 175 -39.46 -28.68 3.42
N VAL A 176 -38.81 -29.76 3.81
CA VAL A 176 -37.35 -29.90 3.70
C VAL A 176 -36.90 -29.76 2.25
N LEU A 177 -37.59 -30.42 1.31
CA LEU A 177 -37.32 -30.28 -0.11
C LEU A 177 -37.48 -28.83 -0.61
N LYS A 178 -38.47 -28.09 -0.10
CA LYS A 178 -38.63 -26.67 -0.46
C LYS A 178 -37.48 -25.82 0.09
N MET A 179 -37.02 -26.10 1.31
CA MET A 179 -35.87 -25.41 1.91
C MET A 179 -34.60 -25.67 1.09
N ASP A 180 -34.32 -26.92 0.72
CA ASP A 180 -33.14 -27.28 -0.07
C ASP A 180 -33.14 -26.58 -1.45
N ILE A 181 -34.29 -26.55 -2.12
CA ILE A 181 -34.45 -25.85 -3.42
C ILE A 181 -34.23 -24.34 -3.28
N GLU A 182 -34.66 -23.74 -2.16
CA GLU A 182 -34.48 -22.30 -1.94
C GLU A 182 -33.03 -21.96 -1.57
N GLU A 183 -32.36 -22.77 -0.75
CA GLU A 183 -30.91 -22.63 -0.49
C GLU A 183 -30.09 -22.73 -1.77
N GLU A 184 -30.40 -23.69 -2.66
CA GLU A 184 -29.74 -23.79 -3.97
C GLU A 184 -29.93 -22.52 -4.82
N ARG A 185 -31.12 -21.91 -4.79
CA ARG A 185 -31.41 -20.65 -5.48
C ARG A 185 -30.63 -19.48 -4.89
N GLU A 186 -30.54 -19.38 -3.57
CA GLU A 186 -29.76 -18.35 -2.89
C GLU A 186 -28.28 -18.47 -3.20
N ILE A 187 -27.73 -19.70 -3.18
CA ILE A 187 -26.35 -19.98 -3.55
C ILE A 187 -26.11 -19.55 -5.00
N LYS A 188 -27.03 -19.90 -5.91
CA LYS A 188 -26.92 -19.53 -7.33
C LYS A 188 -27.00 -18.02 -7.54
N ALA A 189 -27.90 -17.33 -6.84
CA ALA A 189 -28.02 -15.87 -6.89
C ALA A 189 -26.76 -15.18 -6.34
N ALA A 190 -26.19 -15.68 -5.25
CA ALA A 190 -24.94 -15.17 -4.67
C ALA A 190 -23.74 -15.39 -5.60
N LEU A 191 -23.69 -16.52 -6.31
CA LEU A 191 -22.68 -16.79 -7.34
C LEU A 191 -22.84 -15.85 -8.53
N GLU A 192 -24.06 -15.62 -9.00
CA GLU A 192 -24.35 -14.65 -10.07
C GLU A 192 -24.00 -13.20 -9.66
N GLU A 193 -24.24 -12.83 -8.40
CA GLU A 193 -23.86 -11.51 -7.88
C GLU A 193 -22.33 -11.37 -7.76
N LYS A 194 -21.63 -12.43 -7.33
CA LYS A 194 -20.17 -12.48 -7.36
C LYS A 194 -19.63 -12.35 -8.77
N GLU A 195 -20.22 -13.07 -9.74
CA GLU A 195 -19.85 -12.93 -11.15
C GLU A 195 -20.13 -11.52 -11.69
N LYS A 196 -21.24 -10.88 -11.31
CA LYS A 196 -21.55 -9.50 -11.70
C LYS A 196 -20.54 -8.52 -11.12
N LYS A 197 -20.17 -8.64 -9.84
CA LYS A 197 -19.11 -7.83 -9.21
C LYS A 197 -17.74 -8.07 -9.85
N GLU A 198 -17.44 -9.30 -10.26
CA GLU A 198 -16.23 -9.64 -11.00
C GLU A 198 -16.24 -9.05 -12.43
N LYS A 199 -17.40 -9.07 -13.11
CA LYS A 199 -17.59 -8.42 -14.42
C LYS A 199 -17.51 -6.89 -14.31
N GLU A 200 -18.09 -6.30 -13.29
CA GLU A 200 -18.05 -4.85 -13.02
C GLU A 200 -16.65 -4.36 -12.63
N SER A 201 -15.91 -5.14 -11.83
CA SER A 201 -14.49 -4.84 -11.58
C SER A 201 -13.71 -4.93 -12.89
N LYS A 202 -13.84 -6.01 -13.67
CA LYS A 202 -13.23 -6.14 -15.01
C LYS A 202 -13.64 -5.01 -15.98
N GLU A 203 -14.86 -4.50 -15.88
CA GLU A 203 -15.38 -3.41 -16.71
C GLU A 203 -14.90 -2.02 -16.27
N LYS A 204 -14.74 -1.77 -14.96
CA LYS A 204 -13.97 -0.63 -14.43
C LYS A 204 -12.50 -0.67 -14.86
N TYR A 205 -11.96 -1.88 -15.08
CA TYR A 205 -10.63 -2.14 -15.65
C TYR A 205 -10.63 -2.32 -17.17
N LYS A 206 -11.64 -1.84 -17.91
CA LYS A 206 -11.42 -1.59 -19.34
C LYS A 206 -10.31 -0.54 -19.45
N PRO A 207 -9.18 -0.82 -20.13
CA PRO A 207 -8.07 0.11 -20.20
C PRO A 207 -8.59 1.42 -20.79
N LYS A 208 -8.59 2.48 -19.98
CA LYS A 208 -8.94 3.83 -20.43
C LYS A 208 -7.93 4.22 -21.49
N LYS A 209 -8.38 4.14 -22.74
CA LYS A 209 -7.64 4.38 -23.98
C LYS A 209 -6.53 3.33 -24.16
N SER A 210 -6.64 2.51 -25.21
CA SER A 210 -5.43 1.98 -25.84
C SER A 210 -4.56 3.21 -26.10
N VAL A 211 -3.39 3.28 -25.47
CA VAL A 211 -2.43 4.31 -25.80
C VAL A 211 -2.15 4.10 -27.28
N THR A 212 -2.67 4.98 -28.12
CA THR A 212 -2.37 5.02 -29.53
C THR A 212 -0.87 5.22 -29.58
N PHE A 213 -0.15 4.13 -29.77
CA PHE A 213 1.29 4.16 -29.80
C PHE A 213 1.67 4.98 -31.03
N ASN A 214 2.22 6.17 -30.81
CA ASN A 214 2.80 6.95 -31.88
C ASN A 214 4.02 6.17 -32.38
N LYS A 215 3.79 5.35 -33.41
CA LYS A 215 4.81 4.57 -34.12
C LYS A 215 5.92 5.45 -34.73
N PHE A 216 5.71 6.77 -34.70
CA PHE A 216 6.60 7.83 -35.18
C PHE A 216 7.34 8.58 -34.05
N ALA A 217 7.27 8.11 -32.79
CA ALA A 217 8.02 8.73 -31.71
C ALA A 217 9.53 8.57 -31.94
N THR A 218 10.30 9.63 -31.67
CA THR A 218 11.77 9.58 -31.77
C THR A 218 12.30 8.60 -30.71
N GLU A 219 13.44 7.95 -30.95
CA GLU A 219 14.00 6.99 -29.98
C GLU A 219 14.19 7.60 -28.58
N ALA A 220 14.59 8.88 -28.51
CA ALA A 220 14.69 9.62 -27.26
C ALA A 220 13.33 9.78 -26.54
N GLU A 221 12.25 10.01 -27.28
CA GLU A 221 10.89 10.10 -26.71
C GLU A 221 10.40 8.74 -26.23
N ALA A 222 10.74 7.66 -26.94
CA ALA A 222 10.40 6.30 -26.53
C ALA A 222 11.11 5.89 -25.23
N ILE A 223 12.40 6.26 -25.08
CA ILE A 223 13.16 6.06 -23.85
C ILE A 223 12.55 6.87 -22.71
N PHE A 224 12.31 8.18 -22.93
CA PHE A 224 11.73 9.05 -21.91
C PHE A 224 10.35 8.57 -21.44
N ASN A 225 9.46 8.18 -22.37
CA ASN A 225 8.15 7.62 -22.03
C ASN A 225 8.29 6.28 -21.28
N SER A 226 9.23 5.42 -21.70
CA SER A 226 9.51 4.15 -21.03
C SER A 226 9.96 4.36 -19.59
N GLU A 227 10.88 5.29 -19.35
CA GLU A 227 11.38 5.61 -18.01
C GLU A 227 10.30 6.21 -17.12
N ARG A 228 9.49 7.13 -17.65
CA ARG A 228 8.36 7.72 -16.91
C ARG A 228 7.35 6.66 -16.48
N GLU A 229 6.94 5.76 -17.38
CA GLU A 229 5.99 4.70 -17.03
C GLU A 229 6.61 3.66 -16.08
N ARG A 230 7.91 3.40 -16.18
CA ARG A 230 8.64 2.57 -15.21
C ARG A 230 8.63 3.18 -13.81
N GLU A 231 8.83 4.49 -13.71
CA GLU A 231 8.82 5.19 -12.42
C GLU A 231 7.45 5.18 -11.75
N LYS A 232 6.38 5.44 -12.52
CA LYS A 232 5.01 5.23 -12.04
C LYS A 232 4.77 3.79 -11.57
N GLY A 233 5.25 2.82 -12.34
CA GLY A 233 5.19 1.41 -11.94
C GLY A 233 5.91 1.12 -10.61
N ASN A 234 7.05 1.78 -10.35
CA ASN A 234 7.76 1.67 -9.08
C ASN A 234 6.97 2.29 -7.92
N GLU A 235 6.27 3.41 -8.16
CA GLU A 235 5.40 4.04 -7.17
C GLU A 235 4.24 3.13 -6.78
N PHE A 236 3.52 2.57 -7.77
CA PHE A 236 2.45 1.59 -7.52
C PHE A 236 2.98 0.32 -6.83
N PHE A 237 4.17 -0.15 -7.21
CA PHE A 237 4.79 -1.31 -6.56
C PHE A 237 5.11 -1.04 -5.08
N LYS A 238 5.58 0.18 -4.75
CA LYS A 238 5.80 0.61 -3.36
C LYS A 238 4.48 0.77 -2.59
N ALA A 239 3.41 1.20 -3.26
CA ALA A 239 2.09 1.31 -2.68
C ALA A 239 1.41 -0.06 -2.43
N GLY A 240 1.92 -1.14 -3.03
CA GLY A 240 1.34 -2.49 -2.94
C GLY A 240 0.31 -2.80 -4.03
N ASP A 241 0.03 -1.84 -4.92
CA ASP A 241 -0.90 -1.98 -6.04
C ASP A 241 -0.22 -2.69 -7.23
N PHE A 242 -0.04 -4.00 -7.10
CA PHE A 242 0.71 -4.79 -8.09
C PHE A 242 0.01 -4.87 -9.46
N GLN A 243 -1.31 -4.75 -9.53
CA GLN A 243 -2.04 -4.77 -10.82
C GLN A 243 -1.76 -3.53 -11.66
N GLU A 244 -1.80 -2.34 -11.06
CA GLU A 244 -1.47 -1.10 -11.76
C GLU A 244 0.03 -1.01 -12.07
N ALA A 245 0.88 -1.49 -11.15
CA ALA A 245 2.31 -1.63 -11.42
C ALA A 245 2.57 -2.49 -12.68
N LEU A 246 1.86 -3.62 -12.82
CA LEU A 246 1.95 -4.49 -14.00
C LEU A 246 1.56 -3.75 -15.29
N HIS A 247 0.51 -2.93 -15.24
CA HIS A 247 0.06 -2.12 -16.36
C HIS A 247 1.13 -1.09 -16.77
N CYS A 248 1.62 -0.31 -15.81
CA CYS A 248 2.69 0.67 -16.02
C CYS A 248 3.97 0.04 -16.59
N TYR A 249 4.43 -1.10 -16.05
CA TYR A 249 5.60 -1.78 -16.61
C TYR A 249 5.34 -2.33 -18.02
N THR A 250 4.12 -2.78 -18.33
CA THR A 250 3.78 -3.26 -19.67
C THR A 250 3.78 -2.13 -20.69
N THR A 251 3.23 -0.96 -20.36
CA THR A 251 3.29 0.24 -21.22
C THR A 251 4.72 0.75 -21.39
N SER A 252 5.54 0.66 -20.33
CA SER A 252 6.96 0.97 -20.37
C SER A 252 7.73 0.06 -21.34
N ILE A 253 7.47 -1.25 -21.31
CA ILE A 253 8.08 -2.24 -22.22
C ILE A 253 7.61 -2.05 -23.67
N GLN A 254 6.33 -1.71 -23.88
CA GLN A 254 5.79 -1.39 -25.20
C GLN A 254 6.49 -0.18 -25.82
N SER A 255 6.89 0.80 -25.00
CA SER A 255 7.66 1.97 -25.43
C SER A 255 9.09 1.61 -25.79
N LYS A 256 9.82 1.03 -24.83
CA LYS A 256 11.16 0.48 -25.06
C LYS A 256 11.40 -0.67 -24.08
N PRO A 257 11.71 -1.88 -24.57
CA PRO A 257 12.11 -2.97 -23.70
C PRO A 257 13.52 -2.69 -23.16
N THR A 258 13.63 -2.50 -21.85
CA THR A 258 14.93 -2.41 -21.15
C THR A 258 15.04 -3.53 -20.14
N ILE A 259 16.28 -3.90 -19.77
CA ILE A 259 16.55 -4.92 -18.76
C ILE A 259 15.84 -4.58 -17.45
N ASN A 260 15.86 -3.31 -17.03
CA ASN A 260 15.22 -2.84 -15.80
C ASN A 260 13.69 -3.00 -15.84
N ASN A 261 13.05 -2.64 -16.96
CA ASN A 261 11.59 -2.74 -17.11
C ASN A 261 11.13 -4.20 -17.05
N LEU A 262 11.83 -5.10 -17.75
CA LEU A 262 11.53 -6.52 -17.75
C LEU A 262 11.74 -7.14 -16.36
N ASN A 263 12.83 -6.78 -15.68
CA ASN A 263 13.12 -7.22 -14.32
C ASN A 263 12.07 -6.75 -13.30
N ASN A 264 11.62 -5.50 -13.41
CA ASN A 264 10.59 -4.94 -12.54
C ASN A 264 9.21 -5.54 -12.81
N ARG A 265 8.89 -5.83 -14.09
CA ARG A 265 7.67 -6.56 -14.43
C ARG A 265 7.71 -7.99 -13.91
N ALA A 266 8.83 -8.70 -14.05
CA ALA A 266 8.98 -10.07 -13.57
C ALA A 266 8.70 -10.20 -12.06
N VAL A 267 9.26 -9.30 -11.22
CA VAL A 267 8.98 -9.32 -9.78
C VAL A 267 7.51 -8.99 -9.47
N THR A 268 6.89 -8.11 -10.26
CA THR A 268 5.45 -7.79 -10.11
C THR A 268 4.57 -8.99 -10.47
N CYS A 269 4.91 -9.71 -11.54
CA CYS A 269 4.26 -10.96 -11.91
C CYS A 269 4.40 -12.04 -10.82
N LEU A 270 5.59 -12.15 -10.19
CA LEU A 270 5.79 -13.05 -9.04
C LEU A 270 4.86 -12.71 -7.87
N LYS A 271 4.69 -11.42 -7.55
CA LYS A 271 3.77 -10.96 -6.49
C LYS A 271 2.31 -11.26 -6.83
N LEU A 272 1.93 -11.14 -8.10
CA LEU A 272 0.60 -11.48 -8.62
C LEU A 272 0.38 -12.98 -8.86
N LYS A 273 1.34 -13.85 -8.51
CA LYS A 273 1.31 -15.30 -8.77
C LYS A 273 1.22 -15.68 -10.26
N LYS A 274 1.61 -14.77 -11.16
CA LYS A 274 1.69 -14.99 -12.61
C LYS A 274 3.07 -15.54 -13.00
N TYR A 275 3.35 -16.77 -12.59
CA TYR A 275 4.71 -17.33 -12.66
C TYR A 275 5.21 -17.54 -14.09
N GLU A 276 4.35 -17.96 -15.02
CA GLU A 276 4.75 -18.14 -16.43
C GLU A 276 5.11 -16.82 -17.12
N GLU A 277 4.37 -15.74 -16.86
CA GLU A 277 4.68 -14.41 -17.38
C GLU A 277 6.03 -13.92 -16.83
N ALA A 278 6.28 -14.14 -15.53
CA ALA A 278 7.57 -13.83 -14.91
C ALA A 278 8.74 -14.58 -15.57
N LEU A 279 8.56 -15.88 -15.92
CA LEU A 279 9.57 -16.65 -16.62
C LEU A 279 9.87 -16.10 -18.01
N LYS A 280 8.84 -15.73 -18.77
CA LYS A 280 9.02 -15.13 -20.11
C LYS A 280 9.86 -13.86 -20.02
N ASP A 281 9.62 -13.03 -19.01
CA ASP A 281 10.38 -11.79 -18.81
C ASP A 281 11.80 -12.05 -18.35
N CYS A 282 12.02 -12.97 -17.41
CA CYS A 282 13.36 -13.33 -16.97
C CYS A 282 14.19 -13.92 -18.12
N ASN A 283 13.60 -14.80 -18.93
CA ASN A 283 14.27 -15.35 -20.10
C ASN A 283 14.62 -14.27 -21.12
N LYS A 284 13.76 -13.28 -21.36
CA LYS A 284 14.09 -12.12 -22.21
C LYS A 284 15.26 -11.31 -21.65
N VAL A 285 15.30 -11.08 -20.34
CA VAL A 285 16.47 -10.43 -19.72
C VAL A 285 17.73 -11.26 -19.97
N LEU A 286 17.67 -12.57 -19.76
CA LEU A 286 18.81 -13.49 -19.95
C LEU A 286 19.25 -13.63 -21.41
N THR A 287 18.37 -13.36 -22.39
CA THR A 287 18.80 -13.28 -23.80
C THR A 287 19.63 -12.03 -24.10
N ILE A 288 19.41 -10.95 -23.35
CA ILE A 288 20.14 -9.68 -23.50
C ILE A 288 21.42 -9.71 -22.64
N ASP A 289 21.28 -10.13 -21.39
CA ASP A 289 22.33 -10.22 -20.37
C ASP A 289 22.27 -11.60 -19.70
N LYS A 290 23.08 -12.53 -20.20
CA LYS A 290 23.11 -13.93 -19.75
C LYS A 290 23.53 -14.09 -18.29
N GLU A 291 24.31 -13.14 -17.77
CA GLU A 291 24.86 -13.20 -16.41
C GLU A 291 24.07 -12.34 -15.41
N ASN A 292 22.86 -11.91 -15.77
CA ASN A 292 22.06 -11.07 -14.90
C ASN A 292 21.65 -11.81 -13.62
N LEU A 293 22.28 -11.45 -12.50
CA LEU A 293 22.02 -12.05 -11.18
C LEU A 293 20.54 -11.99 -10.80
N LYS A 294 19.92 -10.81 -10.92
CA LYS A 294 18.53 -10.60 -10.51
C LYS A 294 17.54 -11.40 -11.35
N ALA A 295 17.80 -11.56 -12.65
CA ALA A 295 16.95 -12.35 -13.52
C ALA A 295 17.07 -13.86 -13.21
N ASN A 296 18.27 -14.37 -12.93
CA ASN A 296 18.47 -15.76 -12.54
C ASN A 296 17.79 -16.10 -11.20
N ILE A 297 17.89 -15.24 -10.19
CA ILE A 297 17.19 -15.42 -8.90
C ILE A 297 15.67 -15.44 -9.12
N ARG A 298 15.12 -14.46 -9.83
CA ARG A 298 13.66 -14.38 -10.08
C ARG A 298 13.14 -15.53 -10.94
N LYS A 299 13.95 -15.99 -11.91
CA LYS A 299 13.64 -17.19 -12.70
C LYS A 299 13.57 -18.43 -11.80
N ALA A 300 14.53 -18.60 -10.90
CA ALA A 300 14.51 -19.70 -9.94
C ALA A 300 13.30 -19.62 -9.00
N GLU A 301 12.93 -18.44 -8.50
CA GLU A 301 11.71 -18.25 -7.71
C GLU A 301 10.45 -18.64 -8.49
N ALA A 302 10.32 -18.19 -9.74
CA ALA A 302 9.19 -18.53 -10.59
C ALA A 302 9.12 -20.04 -10.88
N LEU A 303 10.25 -20.68 -11.19
CA LEU A 303 10.33 -22.13 -11.41
C LEU A 303 10.02 -22.93 -10.15
N GLN A 304 10.49 -22.49 -8.99
CA GLN A 304 10.16 -23.11 -7.71
C GLN A 304 8.65 -23.07 -7.43
N LYS A 305 7.97 -21.99 -7.81
CA LYS A 305 6.51 -21.85 -7.65
C LYS A 305 5.72 -22.66 -8.68
N LEU A 306 6.34 -22.98 -9.82
CA LEU A 306 5.80 -23.89 -10.84
C LEU A 306 6.21 -25.35 -10.62
N GLU A 307 6.83 -25.66 -9.47
CA GLU A 307 7.27 -27.02 -9.09
C GLU A 307 8.32 -27.63 -10.05
N ARG A 308 8.99 -26.79 -10.84
CA ARG A 308 10.10 -27.20 -11.74
C ARG A 308 11.43 -27.07 -11.02
N PHE A 309 11.65 -27.91 -10.01
CA PHE A 309 12.77 -27.76 -9.07
C PHE A 309 14.16 -27.95 -9.70
N GLU A 310 14.31 -28.89 -10.64
CA GLU A 310 15.61 -29.14 -11.30
C GLU A 310 16.10 -27.93 -12.10
N GLU A 311 15.19 -27.29 -12.85
CA GLU A 311 15.51 -26.08 -13.61
C GLU A 311 15.73 -24.87 -12.71
N ALA A 312 15.00 -24.81 -11.59
CA ALA A 312 15.20 -23.78 -10.58
C ALA A 312 16.60 -23.87 -9.95
N LEU A 313 17.07 -25.09 -9.65
CA LEU A 313 18.43 -25.33 -9.14
C LEU A 313 19.51 -24.86 -10.12
N LYS A 314 19.40 -25.25 -11.40
CA LYS A 314 20.35 -24.80 -12.43
C LYS A 314 20.41 -23.27 -12.52
N SER A 315 19.26 -22.61 -12.46
CA SER A 315 19.17 -21.15 -12.55
C SER A 315 19.76 -20.46 -11.32
N ILE A 316 19.52 -20.98 -10.11
CA ILE A 316 20.05 -20.38 -8.88
C ILE A 316 21.53 -20.67 -8.68
N GLU A 317 22.03 -21.81 -9.14
CA GLU A 317 23.47 -22.14 -9.14
C GLU A 317 24.27 -21.15 -10.00
N LEU A 318 23.75 -20.76 -11.17
CA LEU A 318 24.36 -19.70 -11.99
C LEU A 318 24.39 -18.36 -11.26
N ALA A 319 23.34 -18.03 -10.47
CA ALA A 319 23.34 -16.81 -9.66
C ALA A 319 24.38 -16.88 -8.52
N ILE A 320 24.51 -18.01 -7.84
CA ILE A 320 25.47 -18.22 -6.76
C ILE A 320 26.92 -18.22 -7.28
N GLN A 321 27.17 -18.80 -8.47
CA GLN A 321 28.48 -18.73 -9.11
C GLN A 321 28.92 -17.29 -9.37
N LYS A 322 27.97 -16.40 -9.70
CA LYS A 322 28.25 -14.99 -9.97
C LYS A 322 28.45 -14.17 -8.69
N ASP A 323 27.63 -14.40 -7.68
CA ASP A 323 27.75 -13.76 -6.37
C ASP A 323 27.56 -14.79 -5.24
N PRO A 324 28.66 -15.41 -4.78
CA PRO A 324 28.61 -16.41 -3.73
C PRO A 324 28.15 -15.85 -2.38
N ASN A 325 28.28 -14.54 -2.15
CA ASN A 325 27.94 -13.90 -0.88
C ASN A 325 26.46 -13.52 -0.76
N ASN A 326 25.67 -13.76 -1.80
CA ASN A 326 24.26 -13.42 -1.80
C ASN A 326 23.45 -14.43 -0.96
N THR A 327 23.16 -14.04 0.28
CA THR A 327 22.36 -14.85 1.22
C THR A 327 21.00 -15.23 0.65
N THR A 328 20.33 -14.33 -0.07
CA THR A 328 19.00 -14.62 -0.65
C THR A 328 19.05 -15.74 -1.68
N ALA A 329 20.14 -15.81 -2.47
CA ALA A 329 20.31 -16.87 -3.46
C ALA A 329 20.63 -18.21 -2.80
N GLN A 330 21.46 -18.21 -1.74
CA GLN A 330 21.77 -19.40 -0.96
C GLN A 330 20.52 -19.96 -0.26
N ASP A 331 19.76 -19.10 0.43
CA ASP A 331 18.52 -19.48 1.12
C ASP A 331 17.49 -20.08 0.14
N LEU A 332 17.38 -19.49 -1.05
CA LEU A 332 16.49 -19.99 -2.10
C LEU A 332 16.96 -21.35 -2.62
N ALA A 333 18.26 -21.52 -2.86
CA ALA A 333 18.83 -22.80 -3.28
C ALA A 333 18.56 -23.90 -2.24
N ASP A 334 18.77 -23.63 -0.96
CA ASP A 334 18.48 -24.58 0.11
C ASP A 334 16.99 -24.91 0.23
N SER A 335 16.12 -23.91 0.04
CA SER A 335 14.67 -24.09 -0.03
C SER A 335 14.27 -25.02 -1.19
N ILE A 336 14.87 -24.83 -2.37
CA ILE A 336 14.62 -25.66 -3.55
C ILE A 336 15.16 -27.09 -3.31
N ARG A 337 16.39 -27.25 -2.81
CA ARG A 337 16.99 -28.57 -2.50
C ARG A 337 16.14 -29.38 -1.53
N LYS A 338 15.64 -28.74 -0.46
CA LYS A 338 14.74 -29.38 0.52
C LYS A 338 13.43 -29.88 -0.12
N LYS A 339 12.86 -29.12 -1.06
CA LYS A 339 11.64 -29.52 -1.79
C LYS A 339 11.90 -30.64 -2.80
N CYS A 340 12.97 -30.53 -3.58
CA CYS A 340 13.40 -31.56 -4.52
C CYS A 340 13.61 -32.91 -3.81
N PHE A 341 14.28 -32.92 -2.65
CA PHE A 341 14.50 -34.15 -1.88
C PHE A 341 13.20 -34.72 -1.28
N ARG A 342 12.20 -33.88 -0.99
CA ARG A 342 10.89 -34.32 -0.50
C ARG A 342 10.10 -35.05 -1.60
N GLU A 343 10.17 -34.58 -2.85
CA GLU A 343 9.52 -35.26 -3.98
C GLU A 343 10.09 -36.66 -4.21
N VAL A 344 11.43 -36.78 -4.22
CA VAL A 344 12.11 -38.07 -4.43
C VAL A 344 11.73 -39.11 -3.35
N LYS A 345 11.44 -38.68 -2.11
CA LYS A 345 10.95 -39.58 -1.06
C LYS A 345 9.50 -40.04 -1.26
N ASN A 346 8.68 -39.25 -1.94
CA ASN A 346 7.28 -39.59 -2.18
C ASN A 346 7.11 -40.51 -3.40
N THR A 347 8.06 -40.51 -4.34
CA THR A 347 8.15 -41.50 -5.43
C THR A 347 8.74 -42.82 -4.91
N ARG A 348 7.92 -43.61 -4.21
CA ARG A 348 8.26 -44.98 -3.79
C ARG A 348 8.39 -45.86 -5.05
N MET A 349 9.60 -46.28 -5.42
CA MET A 349 9.82 -47.19 -6.54
C MET A 349 9.03 -48.48 -6.34
N LYS A 350 8.13 -48.81 -7.27
CA LYS A 350 7.50 -50.13 -7.33
C LYS A 350 8.51 -51.09 -7.96
N ILE A 351 9.08 -51.96 -7.14
CA ILE A 351 9.84 -53.11 -7.63
C ILE A 351 8.81 -54.05 -8.25
N VAL A 352 8.82 -54.17 -9.57
CA VAL A 352 8.06 -55.20 -10.27
C VAL A 352 8.99 -56.39 -10.39
N GLU A 353 8.69 -57.47 -9.67
CA GLU A 353 9.36 -58.75 -9.86
C GLU A 353 9.00 -59.25 -11.27
N ILE A 354 10.03 -59.53 -12.07
CA ILE A 354 9.88 -60.09 -13.41
C ILE A 354 9.70 -61.60 -13.19
N GLU A 355 8.50 -62.12 -13.48
CA GLU A 355 8.20 -63.57 -13.48
C GLU A 355 8.88 -64.29 -14.65
#